data_AF-A0A238Z998-F1
#
_entry.id   AF-A0A238Z998-F1
#
_cell.length_a   1.000
_cell.length_b   1.000
_cell.length_c   1.000
_cell.angle_alpha   90.00
_cell.angle_beta   90.00
_cell.angle_gamma   90.00
#
_symmetry.space_group_name_H-M   'P 1'
#
loop_
_entity.id
_entity.type
_entity.pdbx_description
1 polymer ?
#
loop_
_entity_poly.entity_id
_entity_poly.type
_entity_poly.pdbx_seq_one_letter_code
_entity_poly.pdbx_strand_id
1 'polypeptide(L)'
;MFLQAFGNTPEVMEQEYGHYQGRSRFVTVIDEEGGSALGVARLILPDATAPVKTLVDVAGEPWHLDVVNSLRAAGLSSRPVWDVASLAVDRRFRSGAAGAEVIVALCHGVHQYSLNCGVEGLVTVLDDRILRVVRAMGMPWTPMAGATSQYYLGSPASTPCVMVMSSVAESIRTRRPDLAPAVIDGIFRSIVLDPADLLPGRGGSLPRVPPCDQPDRPPVGRDRSAWKPPTHRRTGTLVSSPDPST
;
A
#
# COMPACT_ATOMS: atom_id res chain seq x y z
N MET A 1 7.58 5.43 -3.84
CA MET A 1 8.23 4.75 -2.69
C MET A 1 8.79 3.41 -3.13
N PHE A 2 7.96 2.53 -3.67
CA PHE A 2 8.37 1.26 -4.29
C PHE A 2 9.44 1.42 -5.39
N LEU A 3 9.33 2.45 -6.26
CA LEU A 3 10.36 2.76 -7.24
C LEU A 3 11.77 2.95 -6.65
N GLN A 4 11.88 3.58 -5.49
CA GLN A 4 13.19 3.88 -4.89
C GLN A 4 13.73 2.76 -4.02
N ALA A 5 12.85 1.99 -3.39
CA ALA A 5 13.24 0.88 -2.51
C ALA A 5 13.49 -0.41 -3.31
N PHE A 6 12.71 -0.66 -4.35
CA PHE A 6 12.65 -1.93 -5.08
C PHE A 6 12.66 -1.75 -6.60
N GLY A 7 12.66 -0.52 -7.13
CA GLY A 7 12.65 -0.28 -8.58
C GLY A 7 11.27 -0.33 -9.24
N ASN A 8 10.19 -0.54 -8.49
CA ASN A 8 8.85 -0.69 -9.08
C ASN A 8 8.32 0.65 -9.61
N THR A 9 8.20 0.75 -10.93
CA THR A 9 7.67 1.94 -11.62
C THR A 9 6.15 2.05 -11.44
N PRO A 10 5.53 3.22 -11.73
CA PRO A 10 4.07 3.35 -11.76
C PRO A 10 3.40 2.31 -12.65
N GLU A 11 4.02 1.98 -13.79
CA GLU A 11 3.53 0.97 -14.73
C GLU A 11 3.56 -0.43 -14.12
N VAL A 12 4.62 -0.78 -13.38
CA VAL A 12 4.68 -2.03 -12.61
C VAL A 12 3.58 -2.05 -11.55
N MET A 13 3.37 -0.94 -10.83
CA MET A 13 2.29 -0.88 -9.83
C MET A 13 0.90 -1.02 -10.46
N GLU A 14 0.67 -0.45 -11.64
CA GLU A 14 -0.59 -0.60 -12.38
C GLU A 14 -0.77 -2.04 -12.86
N GLN A 15 0.27 -2.66 -13.41
CA GLN A 15 0.24 -4.05 -13.83
C GLN A 15 -0.05 -4.99 -12.66
N GLU A 16 0.63 -4.80 -11.53
CA GLU A 16 0.53 -5.68 -10.36
C GLU A 16 -0.75 -5.48 -9.56
N TYR A 17 -1.29 -4.26 -9.53
CA TYR A 17 -2.38 -3.90 -8.62
C TYR A 17 -3.63 -3.27 -9.27
N GLY A 18 -3.59 -2.92 -10.56
CA GLY A 18 -4.69 -2.25 -11.26
C GLY A 18 -5.97 -3.09 -11.27
N HIS A 19 -5.84 -4.40 -11.47
CA HIS A 19 -6.96 -5.37 -11.41
C HIS A 19 -7.69 -5.39 -10.05
N TYR A 20 -7.05 -4.89 -8.99
CA TYR A 20 -7.60 -4.88 -7.64
C TYR A 20 -8.18 -3.52 -7.23
N GLN A 21 -8.13 -2.50 -8.10
CA GLN A 21 -8.53 -1.12 -7.79
C GLN A 21 -9.94 -1.04 -7.17
N GLY A 22 -10.93 -1.69 -7.79
CA GLY A 22 -12.33 -1.64 -7.33
C GLY A 22 -12.57 -2.27 -5.96
N ARG A 23 -11.69 -3.18 -5.53
CA ARG A 23 -11.75 -3.89 -4.24
C ARG A 23 -10.63 -3.49 -3.28
N SER A 24 -9.94 -2.38 -3.59
CA SER A 24 -8.93 -1.84 -2.70
C SER A 24 -9.54 -0.86 -1.70
N ARG A 25 -9.02 -0.90 -0.47
CA ARG A 25 -9.28 0.08 0.58
C ARG A 25 -7.96 0.66 1.04
N PHE A 26 -7.99 1.90 1.49
CA PHE A 26 -6.79 2.61 1.91
C PHE A 26 -6.97 3.12 3.33
N VAL A 27 -6.00 2.79 4.17
CA VAL A 27 -5.85 3.41 5.49
C VAL A 27 -4.75 4.46 5.32
N THR A 28 -5.07 5.71 5.60
CA THR A 28 -4.16 6.84 5.36
C THR A 28 -3.98 7.65 6.62
N VAL A 29 -2.73 8.01 6.92
CA VAL A 29 -2.38 9.04 7.89
C VAL A 29 -2.22 10.33 7.12
N ILE A 30 -2.98 11.36 7.47
CA ILE A 30 -3.03 12.64 6.78
C ILE A 30 -2.43 13.71 7.69
N ASP A 31 -1.60 14.56 7.10
CA ASP A 31 -1.20 15.84 7.68
C ASP A 31 -2.36 16.81 7.55
N GLU A 32 -2.97 17.19 8.67
CA GLU A 32 -4.16 18.04 8.69
C GLU A 32 -3.87 19.45 8.13
N GLU A 33 -2.71 20.02 8.45
CA GLU A 33 -2.34 21.37 8.02
C GLU A 33 -2.11 21.42 6.50
N GLY A 34 -1.36 20.45 5.97
CA GLY A 34 -1.00 20.39 4.56
C GLY A 34 -1.97 19.61 3.67
N GLY A 35 -2.93 18.90 4.25
CA GLY A 35 -3.82 17.95 3.55
C GLY A 35 -3.10 16.78 2.87
N SER A 36 -1.82 16.56 3.19
CA SER A 36 -0.96 15.60 2.48
C SER A 36 -0.92 14.24 3.17
N ALA A 37 -0.88 13.14 2.40
CA ALA A 37 -0.75 11.80 2.98
C ALA A 37 0.67 11.56 3.52
N LEU A 38 0.80 11.38 4.83
CA LEU A 38 2.05 11.03 5.51
C LEU A 38 2.37 9.54 5.36
N GLY A 39 1.35 8.70 5.29
CA GLY A 39 1.49 7.27 5.06
C GLY A 39 0.21 6.64 4.58
N VAL A 40 0.32 5.52 3.87
CA VAL A 40 -0.80 4.78 3.32
C VAL A 40 -0.55 3.27 3.41
N ALA A 41 -1.55 2.54 3.87
CA ALA A 41 -1.64 1.10 3.71
C ALA A 41 -2.79 0.79 2.73
N ARG A 42 -2.52 -0.09 1.76
CA ARG A 42 -3.52 -0.61 0.83
C ARG A 42 -3.94 -1.98 1.30
N LEU A 43 -5.25 -2.18 1.38
CA LEU A 43 -5.89 -3.45 1.66
C LEU A 43 -6.62 -3.91 0.41
N ILE A 44 -6.48 -5.16 0.02
CA ILE A 44 -7.25 -5.79 -1.06
C ILE A 44 -8.24 -6.75 -0.41
N LEU A 45 -9.52 -6.49 -0.67
CA LEU A 45 -10.62 -7.29 -0.15
C LEU A 45 -10.88 -8.48 -1.09
N PRO A 46 -11.24 -9.67 -0.55
CA PRO A 46 -11.69 -10.77 -1.38
C PRO A 46 -13.04 -10.43 -2.01
N ASP A 47 -13.29 -10.98 -3.20
CA ASP A 47 -14.63 -11.00 -3.80
C ASP A 47 -15.03 -12.44 -4.15
N ALA A 48 -16.28 -12.63 -4.56
CA ALA A 48 -16.82 -13.97 -4.84
C ALA A 48 -16.15 -14.67 -6.03
N THR A 49 -15.42 -13.94 -6.86
CA THR A 49 -14.93 -14.39 -8.18
C THR A 49 -13.41 -14.48 -8.29
N ALA A 50 -12.67 -13.81 -7.40
CA ALA A 50 -11.22 -13.72 -7.47
C ALA A 50 -10.59 -13.68 -6.07
N PRO A 51 -9.52 -14.47 -5.83
CA PRO A 51 -8.74 -14.38 -4.60
C PRO A 51 -7.98 -13.04 -4.52
N VAL A 52 -7.48 -12.72 -3.34
CA VAL A 52 -6.61 -11.55 -3.10
C VAL A 52 -5.20 -11.77 -3.66
N LYS A 53 -4.45 -10.68 -3.89
CA LYS A 53 -3.18 -10.70 -4.64
C LYS A 53 -2.16 -11.72 -4.09
N THR A 54 -1.88 -11.69 -2.80
CA THR A 54 -0.90 -12.58 -2.16
C THR A 54 -1.27 -14.04 -2.42
N LEU A 55 -2.56 -14.39 -2.36
CA LEU A 55 -2.97 -15.78 -2.62
C LEU A 55 -2.79 -16.19 -4.09
N VAL A 56 -2.95 -15.26 -5.03
CA VAL A 56 -2.62 -15.49 -6.46
C VAL A 56 -1.13 -15.70 -6.61
N ASP A 57 -0.34 -14.79 -6.07
CA ASP A 57 1.11 -14.75 -6.29
C ASP A 57 1.80 -15.98 -5.67
N VAL A 58 1.39 -16.37 -4.46
CA VAL A 58 2.01 -17.51 -3.76
C VAL A 58 1.66 -18.86 -4.36
N ALA A 59 0.53 -18.96 -5.08
CA ALA A 59 0.14 -20.17 -5.79
C ALA A 59 0.99 -20.40 -7.05
N GLY A 60 1.65 -19.36 -7.56
CA GLY A 60 2.55 -19.43 -8.70
C GLY A 60 4.03 -19.32 -8.30
N GLU A 61 4.87 -19.06 -9.30
CA GLU A 61 6.28 -18.74 -9.10
C GLU A 61 6.44 -17.50 -8.18
N PRO A 62 7.42 -17.47 -7.26
CA PRO A 62 8.45 -18.50 -7.01
C PRO A 62 8.09 -19.57 -5.97
N TRP A 63 6.90 -19.54 -5.37
CA TRP A 63 6.62 -20.35 -4.17
C TRP A 63 5.82 -21.63 -4.40
N HIS A 64 4.88 -21.63 -5.35
CA HIS A 64 3.99 -22.76 -5.63
C HIS A 64 3.30 -23.35 -4.39
N LEU A 65 2.85 -22.47 -3.48
CA LEU A 65 2.21 -22.90 -2.24
C LEU A 65 0.81 -23.44 -2.51
N ASP A 66 0.46 -24.51 -1.78
CA ASP A 66 -0.92 -24.93 -1.63
C ASP A 66 -1.66 -23.97 -0.69
N VAL A 67 -2.29 -22.95 -1.28
CA VAL A 67 -3.02 -21.90 -0.56
C VAL A 67 -4.03 -22.46 0.44
N VAL A 68 -4.77 -23.51 0.06
CA VAL A 68 -5.82 -24.09 0.91
C VAL A 68 -5.20 -24.72 2.15
N ASN A 69 -4.13 -25.49 1.97
CA ASN A 69 -3.39 -26.11 3.08
C ASN A 69 -2.66 -25.06 3.93
N SER A 70 -2.06 -24.04 3.33
CA SER A 70 -1.40 -22.95 4.06
C SER A 70 -2.38 -22.16 4.93
N LEU A 71 -3.57 -21.83 4.42
CA LEU A 71 -4.62 -21.19 5.21
C LEU A 71 -5.19 -22.14 6.28
N ARG A 72 -5.31 -23.45 5.99
CA ARG A 72 -5.72 -24.46 6.99
C ARG A 72 -4.76 -24.52 8.16
N ALA A 73 -3.46 -24.50 7.89
CA ALA A 73 -2.44 -24.51 8.93
C ALA A 73 -2.55 -23.30 9.88
N ALA A 74 -3.08 -22.17 9.38
CA ALA A 74 -3.35 -20.97 10.17
C ALA A 74 -4.78 -20.92 10.77
N GLY A 75 -5.62 -21.92 10.54
CA GLY A 75 -7.02 -21.94 11.00
C GLY A 75 -7.96 -21.01 10.21
N LEU A 76 -7.64 -20.71 8.93
CA LEU A 76 -8.35 -19.73 8.09
C LEU A 76 -9.05 -20.33 6.85
N SER A 77 -9.17 -21.66 6.73
CA SER A 77 -9.67 -22.33 5.49
C SER A 77 -11.06 -21.93 5.00
N SER A 78 -11.93 -21.43 5.87
CA SER A 78 -13.32 -21.10 5.55
C SER A 78 -13.64 -19.62 5.77
N ARG A 79 -12.61 -18.79 5.96
CA ARG A 79 -12.76 -17.41 6.43
C ARG A 79 -12.23 -16.44 5.38
N PRO A 80 -12.92 -15.33 5.09
CA PRO A 80 -12.40 -14.32 4.18
C PRO A 80 -11.14 -13.71 4.80
N VAL A 81 -10.03 -13.81 4.07
CA VAL A 81 -8.78 -13.14 4.42
C VAL A 81 -8.60 -11.91 3.54
N TRP A 82 -8.08 -10.85 4.14
CA TRP A 82 -7.72 -9.65 3.39
C TRP A 82 -6.22 -9.64 3.12
N ASP A 83 -5.83 -8.90 2.10
CA ASP A 83 -4.43 -8.75 1.72
C ASP A 83 -3.93 -7.35 2.08
N VAL A 84 -2.79 -7.27 2.77
CA VAL A 84 -2.07 -6.02 3.05
C VAL A 84 -1.08 -5.78 1.91
N ALA A 85 -1.59 -5.23 0.82
CA ALA A 85 -0.92 -5.18 -0.49
C ALA A 85 0.32 -4.30 -0.52
N SER A 86 0.27 -3.19 0.21
CA SER A 86 1.34 -2.20 0.23
C SER A 86 1.26 -1.36 1.50
N LEU A 87 2.40 -1.03 2.09
CA LEU A 87 2.50 -0.02 3.15
C LEU A 87 3.59 0.96 2.77
N ALA A 88 3.27 2.25 2.77
CA ALA A 88 4.20 3.30 2.41
C ALA A 88 4.13 4.50 3.36
N VAL A 89 5.31 5.06 3.66
CA VAL A 89 5.47 6.32 4.39
C VAL A 89 6.16 7.33 3.49
N ASP A 90 5.69 8.58 3.54
CA ASP A 90 6.29 9.71 2.82
C ASP A 90 7.77 9.84 3.20
N ARG A 91 8.61 10.09 2.19
CA ARG A 91 10.07 10.14 2.34
C ARG A 91 10.52 11.10 3.43
N ARG A 92 9.83 12.23 3.59
CA ARG A 92 10.16 13.29 4.56
C ARG A 92 10.11 12.80 5.99
N PHE A 93 9.31 11.76 6.25
CA PHE A 93 9.06 11.26 7.59
C PHE A 93 9.67 9.89 7.85
N ARG A 94 10.32 9.22 6.88
CA ARG A 94 10.76 7.82 7.05
C ARG A 94 11.79 7.57 8.14
N SER A 95 12.60 8.58 8.47
CA SER A 95 13.67 8.45 9.46
C SER A 95 13.27 9.06 10.79
N GLY A 96 13.63 8.38 11.87
CA GLY A 96 13.42 8.87 13.23
C GLY A 96 12.03 8.59 13.77
N ALA A 97 11.70 9.25 14.89
CA ALA A 97 10.52 8.95 15.69
C ALA A 97 9.20 9.21 14.93
N ALA A 98 9.12 10.27 14.14
CA ALA A 98 7.91 10.61 13.38
C ALA A 98 7.52 9.51 12.39
N GLY A 99 8.49 8.94 11.67
CA GLY A 99 8.22 7.82 10.73
C GLY A 99 7.78 6.55 11.42
N ALA A 100 8.41 6.25 12.56
CA ALA A 100 8.00 5.11 13.37
C ALA A 100 6.55 5.28 13.86
N GLU A 101 6.18 6.48 14.30
CA GLU A 101 4.82 6.78 14.74
C GLU A 101 3.80 6.64 13.61
N VAL A 102 4.11 7.10 12.40
CA VAL A 102 3.24 6.91 11.21
C VAL A 102 3.06 5.41 10.89
N ILE A 103 4.12 4.59 10.96
CA ILE A 103 4.00 3.13 10.75
C ILE A 103 3.09 2.51 11.81
N VAL A 104 3.28 2.88 13.08
CA VAL A 104 2.46 2.38 14.19
C VAL A 104 0.99 2.81 14.00
N ALA A 105 0.74 4.04 13.55
CA ALA A 105 -0.61 4.52 13.23
C ALA A 105 -1.24 3.78 12.04
N LEU A 106 -0.47 3.45 10.99
CA LEU A 106 -0.96 2.60 9.91
C LEU A 106 -1.28 1.18 10.39
N CYS A 107 -0.44 0.60 11.25
CA CYS A 107 -0.72 -0.69 11.86
C CYS A 107 -2.00 -0.67 12.71
N HIS A 108 -2.19 0.38 13.52
CA HIS A 108 -3.43 0.59 14.28
C HIS A 108 -4.63 0.69 13.34
N GLY A 109 -4.57 1.54 12.31
CA GLY A 109 -5.67 1.74 11.39
C GLY A 109 -6.03 0.47 10.61
N VAL A 110 -5.04 -0.31 10.16
CA VAL A 110 -5.27 -1.63 9.54
C VAL A 110 -5.91 -2.59 10.53
N HIS A 111 -5.39 -2.67 11.76
CA HIS A 111 -5.93 -3.53 12.80
C HIS A 111 -7.40 -3.18 13.12
N GLN A 112 -7.68 -1.91 13.41
CA GLN A 112 -9.00 -1.45 13.78
C GLN A 112 -10.00 -1.55 12.63
N TYR A 113 -9.61 -1.20 11.41
CA TYR A 113 -10.47 -1.33 10.24
C TYR A 113 -10.81 -2.80 9.96
N SER A 114 -9.84 -3.70 10.11
CA SER A 114 -10.05 -5.15 9.98
C SER A 114 -11.02 -5.67 11.05
N LEU A 115 -10.87 -5.25 12.31
CA LEU A 115 -11.81 -5.61 13.39
C LEU A 115 -13.22 -5.10 13.12
N ASN A 116 -13.36 -3.83 12.72
CA ASN A 116 -14.66 -3.23 12.42
C ASN A 116 -15.39 -3.98 11.29
N CYS A 117 -14.65 -4.55 10.34
CA CYS A 117 -15.19 -5.33 9.23
C CYS A 117 -15.36 -6.82 9.52
N GLY A 118 -15.03 -7.29 10.74
CA GLY A 118 -15.12 -8.71 11.10
C GLY A 118 -14.11 -9.60 10.38
N VAL A 119 -12.96 -9.05 9.98
CA VAL A 119 -11.91 -9.80 9.28
C VAL A 119 -11.17 -10.70 10.25
N GLU A 120 -11.01 -11.96 9.88
CA GLU A 120 -10.42 -12.97 10.77
C GLU A 120 -8.92 -13.19 10.52
N GLY A 121 -8.45 -12.90 9.32
CA GLY A 121 -7.05 -13.06 8.96
C GLY A 121 -6.58 -12.12 7.87
N LEU A 122 -5.29 -11.82 7.89
CA LEU A 122 -4.61 -11.03 6.88
C LEU A 122 -3.50 -11.86 6.23
N VAL A 123 -3.23 -11.60 4.96
CA VAL A 123 -2.11 -12.14 4.20
C VAL A 123 -1.29 -11.03 3.58
N THR A 124 -0.01 -11.28 3.33
CA THR A 124 0.91 -10.31 2.71
C THR A 124 2.16 -11.03 2.24
N VAL A 125 2.86 -10.48 1.25
CA VAL A 125 4.27 -10.79 1.01
C VAL A 125 5.11 -9.69 1.64
N LEU A 126 6.08 -10.03 2.48
CA LEU A 126 6.93 -9.06 3.18
C LEU A 126 8.40 -9.28 2.86
N ASP A 127 9.11 -8.20 2.56
CA ASP A 127 10.57 -8.19 2.59
C ASP A 127 11.07 -8.65 3.97
N ASP A 128 12.08 -9.51 4.02
CA ASP A 128 12.55 -10.14 5.25
C ASP A 128 13.07 -9.14 6.29
N ARG A 129 13.55 -7.97 5.86
CA ARG A 129 13.96 -6.90 6.79
C ARG A 129 12.73 -6.29 7.43
N ILE A 130 11.68 -6.04 6.66
CA ILE A 130 10.41 -5.52 7.15
C ILE A 130 9.73 -6.55 8.05
N LEU A 131 9.70 -7.82 7.67
CA LEU A 131 9.16 -8.91 8.49
C LEU A 131 9.82 -8.96 9.88
N ARG A 132 11.15 -8.81 9.95
CA ARG A 132 11.86 -8.72 11.23
C ARG A 132 11.43 -7.51 12.06
N VAL A 133 11.30 -6.34 11.43
CA VAL A 133 10.87 -5.11 12.12
C VAL A 133 9.46 -5.25 12.67
N VAL A 134 8.49 -5.69 11.87
CA VAL A 134 7.10 -5.82 12.33
C VAL A 134 6.97 -6.89 13.42
N ARG A 135 7.71 -7.99 13.35
CA ARG A 135 7.75 -9.00 14.43
C ARG A 135 8.40 -8.45 15.70
N ALA A 136 9.44 -7.61 15.59
CA ALA A 136 10.02 -6.90 16.73
C ALA A 136 9.07 -5.86 17.35
N MET A 137 8.11 -5.34 16.58
CA MET A 137 6.99 -4.54 17.11
C MET A 137 5.91 -5.39 17.78
N GLY A 138 6.05 -6.73 17.79
CA GLY A 138 5.08 -7.64 18.41
C GLY A 138 3.97 -8.10 17.47
N MET A 139 3.98 -7.69 16.18
CA MET A 139 2.98 -8.13 15.20
C MET A 139 3.11 -9.63 14.94
N PRO A 140 2.03 -10.42 15.06
CA PRO A 140 2.09 -11.87 14.89
C PRO A 140 2.05 -12.32 13.42
N TRP A 141 2.86 -11.71 12.55
CA TRP A 141 3.07 -12.23 11.21
C TRP A 141 3.87 -13.54 11.25
N THR A 142 3.31 -14.60 10.67
CA THR A 142 3.97 -15.90 10.54
C THR A 142 4.11 -16.26 9.06
N PRO A 143 5.24 -16.83 8.62
CA PRO A 143 5.35 -17.38 7.26
C PRO A 143 4.21 -18.36 6.98
N MET A 144 3.66 -18.33 5.77
CA MET A 144 2.69 -19.34 5.33
C MET A 144 3.34 -20.72 5.32
N ALA A 145 2.57 -21.79 5.54
CA ALA A 145 3.12 -23.14 5.53
C ALA A 145 3.78 -23.44 4.18
N GLY A 146 5.04 -23.88 4.20
CA GLY A 146 5.86 -24.13 3.01
C GLY A 146 6.55 -22.88 2.42
N ALA A 147 6.24 -21.68 2.91
CA ALA A 147 6.85 -20.45 2.42
C ALA A 147 8.34 -20.37 2.79
N THR A 148 9.15 -19.97 1.82
CA THR A 148 10.56 -19.63 1.99
C THR A 148 10.82 -18.21 1.48
N SER A 149 11.95 -17.61 1.86
CA SER A 149 12.35 -16.30 1.36
C SER A 149 12.79 -16.41 -0.10
N GLN A 150 12.20 -15.58 -0.97
CA GLN A 150 12.46 -15.58 -2.41
C GLN A 150 12.57 -14.15 -2.96
N TYR A 151 13.14 -14.01 -4.16
CA TYR A 151 13.09 -12.74 -4.89
C TYR A 151 11.64 -12.45 -5.31
N TYR A 152 11.18 -11.22 -5.08
CA TYR A 152 9.81 -10.82 -5.45
C TYR A 152 9.70 -9.30 -5.62
N LEU A 153 9.19 -8.86 -6.77
CA LEU A 153 8.92 -7.45 -7.11
C LEU A 153 10.06 -6.49 -6.72
N GLY A 154 11.29 -6.85 -7.08
CA GLY A 154 12.47 -6.01 -6.81
C GLY A 154 13.10 -6.20 -5.43
N SER A 155 12.41 -6.84 -4.48
CA SER A 155 13.01 -7.26 -3.21
C SER A 155 13.84 -8.53 -3.41
N PRO A 156 15.10 -8.57 -2.91
CA PRO A 156 15.95 -9.76 -3.02
C PRO A 156 15.50 -10.91 -2.12
N ALA A 157 14.68 -10.65 -1.11
CA ALA A 157 14.30 -11.61 -0.08
C ALA A 157 12.96 -11.21 0.53
N SER A 158 11.90 -11.90 0.11
CA SER A 158 10.53 -11.71 0.55
C SER A 158 9.88 -13.03 0.94
N THR A 159 9.10 -13.00 2.01
CA THR A 159 8.43 -14.17 2.58
C THR A 159 6.91 -13.94 2.65
N PRO A 160 6.10 -14.83 2.03
CA PRO A 160 4.66 -14.86 2.21
C PRO A 160 4.26 -15.14 3.66
N CYS A 161 3.41 -14.28 4.21
CA CYS A 161 3.01 -14.31 5.61
C CYS A 161 1.49 -14.27 5.76
N VAL A 162 1.06 -14.80 6.89
CA VAL A 162 -0.32 -14.80 7.37
C VAL A 162 -0.35 -14.27 8.80
N MET A 163 -1.45 -13.63 9.18
CA MET A 163 -1.72 -13.14 10.52
C MET A 163 -3.16 -13.47 10.90
N VAL A 164 -3.38 -13.99 12.09
CA VAL A 164 -4.72 -14.22 12.67
C VAL A 164 -5.09 -13.01 13.52
N MET A 165 -6.20 -12.36 13.19
CA MET A 165 -6.58 -11.07 13.78
C MET A 165 -6.82 -11.14 15.29
N SER A 166 -7.44 -12.22 15.77
CA SER A 166 -7.70 -12.42 17.20
C SER A 166 -6.43 -12.50 18.06
N SER A 167 -5.29 -12.82 17.46
CA SER A 167 -4.01 -12.93 18.18
C SER A 167 -3.26 -11.60 18.33
N VAL A 168 -3.64 -10.56 17.58
CA VAL A 168 -2.86 -9.31 17.48
C VAL A 168 -2.75 -8.61 18.83
N ALA A 169 -3.87 -8.39 19.50
CA ALA A 169 -3.89 -7.64 20.76
C ALA A 169 -3.10 -8.34 21.87
N GLU A 170 -3.26 -9.66 22.01
CA GLU A 170 -2.50 -10.46 22.98
C GLU A 170 -1.00 -10.47 22.66
N SER A 171 -0.63 -10.67 21.39
CA SER A 171 0.76 -10.68 20.96
C SER A 171 1.46 -9.36 21.24
N ILE A 172 0.80 -8.23 20.94
CA ILE A 172 1.35 -6.89 21.20
C ILE A 172 1.49 -6.64 22.70
N ARG A 173 0.43 -6.86 23.49
CA ARG A 173 0.48 -6.64 24.96
C ARG A 173 1.54 -7.49 25.65
N THR A 174 1.78 -8.71 25.15
CA THR A 174 2.78 -9.62 25.72
C THR A 174 4.20 -9.26 25.29
N ARG A 175 4.43 -8.96 24.02
CA ARG A 175 5.79 -8.80 23.46
C ARG A 175 6.29 -7.36 23.50
N ARG A 176 5.38 -6.39 23.37
CA ARG A 176 5.65 -4.95 23.26
C ARG A 176 4.56 -4.15 23.98
N PRO A 177 4.43 -4.29 25.32
CA PRO A 177 3.44 -3.56 26.10
C PRO A 177 3.57 -2.04 25.96
N ASP A 178 4.77 -1.54 25.66
CA ASP A 178 5.05 -0.13 25.37
C ASP A 178 4.36 0.38 24.09
N LEU A 179 4.09 -0.50 23.11
CA LEU A 179 3.40 -0.16 21.87
C LEU A 179 1.89 -0.41 21.93
N ALA A 180 1.40 -1.12 22.95
CA ALA A 180 -0.02 -1.47 23.06
C ALA A 180 -0.95 -0.24 23.06
N PRO A 181 -0.67 0.86 23.81
CA PRO A 181 -1.51 2.05 23.78
C PRO A 181 -1.69 2.63 22.36
N ALA A 182 -0.61 2.64 21.57
CA ALA A 182 -0.66 3.19 20.22
C ALA A 182 -1.28 2.22 19.20
N VAL A 183 -0.86 0.96 19.19
CA VAL A 183 -1.31 -0.03 18.19
C VAL A 183 -2.75 -0.48 18.45
N ILE A 184 -3.10 -0.72 19.70
CA ILE A 184 -4.40 -1.30 20.07
C ILE A 184 -5.41 -0.21 20.37
N ASP A 185 -5.02 0.78 21.17
CA ASP A 185 -5.95 1.78 21.71
C ASP A 185 -5.94 3.11 20.92
N GLY A 186 -5.04 3.25 19.93
CA GLY A 186 -4.96 4.45 19.08
C GLY A 186 -4.41 5.68 19.77
N ILE A 187 -3.65 5.51 20.86
CA ILE A 187 -3.07 6.59 21.67
C ILE A 187 -1.67 6.91 21.16
N PHE A 188 -1.56 7.96 20.35
CA PHE A 188 -0.29 8.44 19.79
C PHE A 188 0.20 9.71 20.51
N ARG A 189 1.47 10.05 20.33
CA ARG A 189 2.08 11.26 20.89
C ARG A 189 1.76 12.50 20.06
N SER A 190 1.76 12.35 18.73
CA SER A 190 1.66 13.47 17.79
C SER A 190 0.59 13.27 16.72
N ILE A 191 -0.11 12.14 16.72
CA ILE A 191 -1.20 11.86 15.79
C ILE A 191 -2.52 11.88 16.58
N VAL A 192 -3.41 12.81 16.24
CA VAL A 192 -4.75 12.86 16.82
C VAL A 192 -5.67 11.94 16.02
N LEU A 193 -6.46 11.15 16.74
CA LEU A 193 -7.42 10.20 16.17
C LEU A 193 -8.84 10.69 16.48
N ASP A 194 -9.41 11.55 15.63
CA ASP A 194 -10.70 12.20 15.92
C ASP A 194 -11.68 12.27 14.73
N PRO A 195 -12.77 11.50 14.82
CA PRO A 195 -12.68 10.05 14.88
C PRO A 195 -12.03 9.54 13.58
N ALA A 196 -11.13 8.56 13.67
CA ALA A 196 -10.62 7.93 12.45
C ALA A 196 -11.78 7.31 11.67
N ASP A 197 -11.87 7.64 10.38
CA ASP A 197 -12.96 7.22 9.51
C ASP A 197 -12.82 5.76 9.05
N LEU A 198 -12.82 4.84 10.01
CA LEU A 198 -12.56 3.40 9.84
C LEU A 198 -13.84 2.55 9.91
N LEU A 199 -15.00 3.13 9.57
CA LEU A 199 -16.26 2.39 9.54
C LEU A 199 -16.27 1.36 8.38
N PRO A 200 -16.97 0.22 8.50
CA PRO A 200 -16.91 -0.84 7.49
C PRO A 200 -17.32 -0.42 6.07
N GLY A 201 -18.24 0.55 5.95
CA GLY A 201 -18.69 1.09 4.66
C GLY A 201 -17.73 2.09 4.00
N ARG A 202 -16.65 2.50 4.68
CA ARG A 202 -15.72 3.51 4.15
C ARG A 202 -14.84 2.96 3.05
N GLY A 203 -14.52 3.85 2.10
CA GLY A 203 -13.82 3.49 0.86
C GLY A 203 -14.63 2.59 -0.09
N GLY A 204 -15.90 2.32 0.20
CA GLY A 204 -16.82 1.63 -0.71
C GLY A 204 -17.05 2.42 -1.99
N SER A 205 -17.37 1.72 -3.07
CA SER A 205 -17.83 2.36 -4.30
C SER A 205 -19.10 3.15 -3.99
N LEU A 206 -19.05 4.48 -4.18
CA LEU A 206 -20.27 5.28 -4.14
C LEU A 206 -21.23 4.75 -5.21
N PRO A 207 -22.55 4.69 -4.93
CA PRO A 207 -23.52 4.42 -5.98
C PRO A 207 -23.25 5.37 -7.13
N ARG A 208 -23.08 4.82 -8.34
CA ARG A 208 -22.92 5.64 -9.53
C ARG A 208 -24.18 6.49 -9.63
N VAL A 209 -24.06 7.78 -9.32
CA VAL A 209 -25.15 8.72 -9.55
C VAL A 209 -25.50 8.59 -11.03
N PRO A 210 -26.73 8.21 -11.40
CA PRO A 210 -27.12 8.18 -12.81
C PRO A 210 -26.81 9.55 -13.39
N PRO A 211 -26.28 9.64 -14.62
CA PRO A 211 -25.96 10.92 -15.22
C PRO A 211 -27.19 11.82 -15.09
N CYS A 212 -27.08 12.85 -14.27
CA CYS A 212 -28.08 13.89 -14.20
C CYS A 212 -28.04 14.52 -15.59
N ASP A 213 -29.14 14.47 -16.33
CA ASP A 213 -29.28 15.12 -17.63
C ASP A 213 -28.86 16.58 -17.48
N GLN A 214 -27.59 16.87 -17.80
CA GLN A 214 -27.13 18.24 -17.85
C GLN A 214 -27.80 18.84 -19.08
N PRO A 215 -28.58 19.92 -18.94
CA PRO A 215 -29.13 20.60 -20.10
C PRO A 215 -27.96 21.07 -20.99
N ASP A 216 -28.07 20.75 -22.28
CA ASP A 216 -27.09 21.07 -23.32
C ASP A 216 -26.55 22.49 -23.15
N ARG A 217 -25.29 22.60 -22.74
CA ARG A 217 -24.58 23.88 -22.85
C ARG A 217 -24.29 24.11 -24.33
N PRO A 218 -24.69 25.25 -24.91
CA PRO A 218 -24.36 25.56 -26.29
C PRO A 218 -22.84 25.65 -26.46
N PRO A 219 -22.31 25.26 -27.63
CA PRO A 219 -20.87 25.21 -27.87
C PRO A 219 -20.27 26.61 -27.80
N VAL A 220 -19.32 26.80 -26.87
CA VAL A 220 -18.48 28.00 -26.82
C VAL A 220 -17.53 27.95 -28.03
N GLY A 221 -17.81 28.78 -29.03
CA GLY A 221 -16.92 28.99 -30.17
C GLY A 221 -15.55 29.47 -29.69
N ARG A 222 -14.51 28.66 -29.91
CA ARG A 222 -13.12 29.05 -29.72
C ARG A 222 -12.67 29.90 -30.92
N ASP A 223 -12.60 31.20 -30.71
CA ASP A 223 -11.81 32.10 -31.55
C ASP A 223 -10.33 31.66 -31.46
N ARG A 224 -9.81 31.18 -32.59
CA ARG A 224 -8.41 30.80 -32.77
C ARG A 224 -7.70 31.92 -33.50
N SER A 225 -7.39 33.00 -32.80
CA SER A 225 -6.47 34.00 -33.32
C SER A 225 -5.53 34.52 -32.22
N ALA A 226 -4.24 34.60 -32.58
CA ALA A 226 -3.14 35.17 -31.82
C ALA A 226 -2.57 34.36 -30.63
N TRP A 227 -1.91 33.23 -30.95
CA TRP A 227 -0.72 32.83 -30.19
C TRP A 227 0.36 32.33 -31.16
N LYS A 228 1.51 33.01 -31.18
CA LYS A 228 2.73 32.57 -31.90
C LYS A 228 3.78 32.13 -30.87
N PRO A 229 4.44 30.98 -31.04
CA PRO A 229 5.46 30.52 -30.11
C PRO A 229 6.80 31.27 -30.33
N PRO A 230 7.63 31.45 -29.30
CA PRO A 230 8.94 32.09 -29.43
C PRO A 230 9.94 31.14 -30.12
N THR A 231 10.55 31.61 -31.22
CA THR A 231 11.69 30.96 -31.88
C THR A 231 12.97 31.20 -31.09
N HIS A 232 13.65 30.14 -30.66
CA HIS A 232 14.99 30.20 -30.10
C HIS A 232 16.01 30.69 -31.15
N ARG A 233 16.72 31.78 -30.84
CA ARG A 233 17.92 32.22 -31.56
C ARG A 233 19.03 31.20 -31.36
N ARG A 234 19.51 30.66 -32.48
CA ARG A 234 20.71 29.83 -32.60
C ARG A 234 21.89 30.77 -32.81
N THR A 235 22.76 30.93 -31.82
CA THR A 235 24.02 31.67 -31.97
C THR A 235 25.01 30.75 -32.67
N GLY A 236 25.30 31.04 -33.94
CA GLY A 236 26.45 30.49 -34.64
C GLY A 236 27.66 31.39 -34.40
N THR A 237 28.77 30.80 -33.99
CA THR A 237 30.10 31.36 -34.24
C THR A 237 30.88 30.28 -35.01
N LEU A 238 31.42 30.72 -36.13
CA LEU A 238 32.08 29.96 -37.19
C LEU A 238 33.61 30.06 -37.01
N VAL A 239 34.31 29.06 -37.59
CA VAL A 239 35.71 29.11 -38.10
C VAL A 239 36.79 28.92 -37.00
N SER A 240 37.79 28.03 -37.11
CA SER A 240 38.52 27.47 -38.27
C SER A 240 39.27 26.17 -37.90
N SER A 241 39.36 25.23 -38.84
CA SER A 241 40.43 24.21 -38.92
C SER A 241 41.75 24.84 -39.44
N PRO A 242 42.90 24.20 -39.24
CA PRO A 242 43.42 23.31 -40.30
C PRO A 242 44.04 21.98 -39.82
N ASP A 243 43.94 21.00 -40.72
CA ASP A 243 44.58 19.67 -40.84
C ASP A 243 46.14 19.71 -40.90
N PRO A 244 46.87 18.59 -41.13
CA PRO A 244 46.93 17.28 -40.46
C PRO A 244 48.42 16.85 -40.24
N SER A 245 48.71 15.54 -40.07
CA SER A 245 50.03 14.85 -39.95
C SER A 245 50.78 15.09 -38.61
N THR A 246 51.23 14.09 -37.86
CA THR A 246 51.82 12.77 -38.19
C THR A 246 51.61 11.82 -37.01
#